data_AF-A0A059X2X3-F1
#
_entry.id   AF-A0A059X2X3-F1
#
_cell.length_a   1.000
_cell.length_b   1.000
_cell.length_c   1.000
_cell.angle_alpha   90.00
_cell.angle_beta   90.00
_cell.angle_gamma   90.00
#
_symmetry.space_group_name_H-M   'P 1'
#
loop_
_entity.id
_entity.type
_entity.pdbx_description
1 polymer ?
#
loop_
_entity_poly.entity_id
_entity_poly.type
_entity_poly.pdbx_seq_one_letter_code
_entity_poly.pdbx_strand_id
1 'polypeptide(L)'
;MEMGVYSNTEIKAAIAKGHIVFHPYQEDHINGSSVDVTLGEWFYRTDRESEPTAYNPFDEAEVNKYFGKPQKAILHSEWCKQNDRKPFKNIPSDHPIIVLEPNERILAHTHEFIGIKPPGTTSMQSRSTWGPRGE
;
A
#
# COMPACT_ATOMS: atom_id res chain seq x y z
N MET A 1 -6.94 -24.52 21.40
CA MET A 1 -7.46 -23.42 20.56
C MET A 1 -7.42 -23.93 19.14
N GLU A 2 -8.58 -24.03 18.50
CA GLU A 2 -8.68 -24.50 17.12
C GLU A 2 -7.93 -23.51 16.22
N MET A 3 -7.01 -23.99 15.38
CA MET A 3 -6.23 -23.15 14.50
C MET A 3 -7.10 -22.77 13.30
N GLY A 4 -7.52 -21.50 13.22
CA GLY A 4 -8.40 -20.99 12.18
C GLY A 4 -8.20 -19.51 11.91
N VAL A 5 -8.83 -19.01 10.84
CA VAL A 5 -8.84 -17.57 10.50
C VAL A 5 -9.66 -16.83 11.55
N TYR A 6 -9.15 -15.72 12.07
CA TYR A 6 -9.86 -14.91 13.06
C TYR A 6 -11.10 -14.25 12.44
N SER A 7 -12.21 -14.33 13.15
CA SER A 7 -13.39 -13.48 12.92
C SER A 7 -13.11 -12.02 13.31
N ASN A 8 -13.97 -11.10 12.88
CA ASN A 8 -13.87 -9.68 13.23
C ASN A 8 -13.76 -9.42 14.75
N THR A 9 -14.47 -10.20 15.57
CA THR A 9 -14.50 -10.05 17.03
C THR A 9 -13.19 -10.55 17.64
N GLU A 10 -12.64 -11.63 17.10
CA GLU A 10 -11.33 -12.15 17.50
C GLU A 10 -10.20 -11.21 17.06
N ILE A 11 -10.30 -10.61 15.87
CA ILE A 11 -9.36 -9.57 15.40
C ILE A 11 -9.35 -8.40 16.38
N LYS A 12 -10.52 -7.85 16.72
CA LYS A 12 -10.63 -6.74 17.71
C LYS A 12 -10.02 -7.12 19.05
N ALA A 13 -10.34 -8.31 19.56
CA ALA A 13 -9.79 -8.80 20.83
C ALA A 13 -8.27 -8.99 20.77
N ALA A 14 -7.73 -9.50 19.66
CA ALA A 14 -6.30 -9.71 19.46
C ALA A 14 -5.54 -8.39 19.32
N ILE A 15 -6.14 -7.36 18.69
CA ILE A 15 -5.59 -5.99 18.64
C ILE A 15 -5.55 -5.40 20.05
N ALA A 16 -6.65 -5.48 20.80
CA ALA A 16 -6.73 -4.96 22.17
C ALA A 16 -5.70 -5.62 23.10
N LYS A 17 -5.38 -6.90 22.88
CA LYS A 17 -4.34 -7.65 23.60
C LYS A 17 -2.91 -7.38 23.10
N GLY A 18 -2.76 -6.60 22.03
CA GLY A 18 -1.47 -6.33 21.38
C GLY A 18 -0.85 -7.55 20.70
N HIS A 19 -1.64 -8.58 20.42
CA HIS A 19 -1.23 -9.76 19.64
C HIS A 19 -1.21 -9.44 18.14
N ILE A 20 -2.22 -8.71 17.67
CA ILE A 20 -2.20 -8.03 16.37
C ILE A 20 -1.79 -6.58 16.62
N VAL A 21 -0.86 -6.08 15.83
CA VAL A 21 -0.53 -4.66 15.77
C VAL A 21 -1.25 -4.08 14.56
N PHE A 22 -2.04 -3.02 14.77
CA PHE A 22 -2.71 -2.28 13.71
C PHE A 22 -2.73 -0.81 14.11
N HIS A 23 -1.86 -0.01 13.47
CA HIS A 23 -1.67 1.38 13.84
C HIS A 23 -1.53 2.30 12.61
N PRO A 24 -2.30 3.40 12.51
CA PRO A 24 -3.36 3.81 13.44
C PRO A 24 -4.54 2.83 13.43
N TYR A 25 -5.19 2.64 14.59
CA TYR A 25 -6.36 1.77 14.69
C TYR A 25 -7.58 2.44 14.04
N GLN A 26 -8.24 1.73 13.13
CA GLN A 26 -9.45 2.18 12.46
C GLN A 26 -10.49 1.07 12.50
N GLU A 27 -11.54 1.25 13.32
CA GLU A 27 -12.52 0.19 13.54
C GLU A 27 -13.29 -0.19 12.27
N ASP A 28 -13.58 0.80 11.42
CA ASP A 28 -14.31 0.62 10.17
C ASP A 28 -13.53 -0.19 9.12
N HIS A 29 -12.23 -0.42 9.36
CA HIS A 29 -11.40 -1.26 8.49
C HIS A 29 -11.41 -2.73 8.90
N ILE A 30 -12.06 -3.09 10.02
CA ILE A 30 -12.17 -4.48 10.47
C ILE A 30 -13.40 -5.12 9.83
N ASN A 31 -13.16 -5.98 8.85
CA ASN A 31 -14.17 -6.75 8.13
C ASN A 31 -14.33 -8.16 8.73
N GLY A 32 -15.27 -8.94 8.18
CA GLY A 32 -15.70 -10.24 8.73
C GLY A 32 -14.56 -11.18 9.18
N SER A 33 -13.45 -11.22 8.44
CA SER A 33 -12.26 -11.98 8.79
C SER A 33 -10.97 -11.35 8.24
N SER A 34 -10.93 -10.03 8.07
CA SER A 34 -9.79 -9.30 7.51
C SER A 34 -9.71 -7.88 8.04
N VAL A 35 -8.56 -7.24 7.84
CA VAL A 35 -8.34 -5.82 8.12
C VAL A 35 -7.98 -5.15 6.81
N ASP A 36 -8.76 -4.14 6.39
CA ASP A 36 -8.44 -3.31 5.25
C ASP A 36 -7.31 -2.34 5.61
N VAL A 37 -6.35 -2.17 4.71
CA VAL A 37 -5.24 -1.23 4.83
C VAL A 37 -5.30 -0.22 3.70
N THR A 38 -4.72 0.94 3.91
CA THR A 38 -4.69 2.04 2.96
C THR A 38 -3.30 2.24 2.37
N LEU A 39 -3.23 2.85 1.18
CA LEU A 39 -1.98 3.11 0.49
C LEU A 39 -1.26 4.30 1.15
N GLY A 40 0.02 4.12 1.49
CA GLY A 40 0.87 5.17 2.02
C GLY A 40 1.22 6.25 1.00
N GLU A 41 1.65 7.40 1.49
CA GLU A 41 1.99 8.56 0.64
C GLU A 41 3.36 8.45 -0.05
N TRP A 42 4.24 7.54 0.39
CA TRP A 42 5.58 7.38 -0.19
C TRP A 42 5.65 6.16 -1.11
N PHE A 43 6.38 6.30 -2.21
CA PHE A 43 6.56 5.24 -3.19
C PHE A 43 7.87 5.40 -3.97
N TYR A 44 8.32 4.33 -4.63
CA TYR A 44 9.40 4.34 -5.61
C TYR A 44 8.87 3.88 -6.96
N ARG A 45 9.28 4.53 -8.05
CA ARG A 45 9.03 4.07 -9.43
C ARG A 45 10.15 3.11 -9.84
N THR A 46 9.81 1.98 -10.45
CA THR A 46 10.80 0.96 -10.84
C THR A 46 11.30 1.09 -12.28
N ASP A 47 10.62 1.86 -13.12
CA ASP A 47 10.87 1.89 -14.57
C ASP A 47 11.72 3.11 -14.98
N ARG A 48 12.96 3.21 -14.46
CA ARG A 48 13.88 4.30 -14.82
C ARG A 48 14.98 3.84 -15.77
N GLU A 49 14.82 4.20 -17.05
CA GLU A 49 15.82 4.46 -18.12
C GLU A 49 17.02 3.52 -18.34
N SER A 50 17.15 2.41 -17.62
CA SER A 50 18.16 1.40 -17.93
C SER A 50 17.58 0.02 -17.68
N GLU A 51 17.92 -0.93 -18.53
CA GLU A 51 17.75 -2.35 -18.23
C GLU A 51 19.01 -2.87 -17.50
N PRO A 52 19.09 -2.84 -16.16
CA PRO A 52 19.64 -3.97 -15.46
C PRO A 52 18.54 -5.01 -15.38
N THR A 53 18.67 -6.09 -16.15
CA THR A 53 17.79 -7.27 -16.08
C THR A 53 17.80 -7.94 -14.70
N ALA A 54 18.80 -7.62 -13.85
CA ALA A 54 18.89 -8.03 -12.46
C ALA A 54 19.62 -6.97 -11.63
N TYR A 55 19.29 -6.87 -10.34
CA TYR A 55 20.08 -6.16 -9.32
C TYR A 55 20.25 -7.08 -8.11
N ASN A 56 21.33 -6.90 -7.36
CA ASN A 56 21.58 -7.58 -6.11
C ASN A 56 20.83 -6.88 -4.97
N PRO A 57 19.78 -7.49 -4.36
CA PRO A 57 19.06 -6.87 -3.25
C PRO A 57 19.89 -6.79 -1.96
N PHE A 58 21.09 -7.39 -1.94
CA PHE A 58 22.04 -7.34 -0.83
C PHE A 58 23.17 -6.31 -1.07
N ASP A 59 23.15 -5.55 -2.18
CA ASP A 59 24.07 -4.44 -2.45
C ASP A 59 23.31 -3.11 -2.45
N GLU A 60 23.62 -2.25 -1.47
CA GLU A 60 22.99 -0.94 -1.31
C GLU A 60 23.13 -0.05 -2.55
N ALA A 61 24.27 -0.07 -3.24
CA ALA A 61 24.51 0.76 -4.42
C ALA A 61 23.62 0.32 -5.58
N GLU A 62 23.42 -0.98 -5.77
CA GLU A 62 22.54 -1.51 -6.80
C GLU A 62 21.06 -1.29 -6.48
N VAL A 63 20.65 -1.47 -5.22
CA VAL A 63 19.29 -1.15 -4.76
C VAL A 63 18.96 0.32 -4.99
N ASN A 64 19.88 1.23 -4.62
CA ASN A 64 19.71 2.66 -4.82
C ASN A 64 19.68 3.04 -6.30
N LYS A 65 20.45 2.35 -7.15
CA LYS A 65 20.40 2.54 -8.60
C LYS A 65 19.06 2.09 -9.19
N TYR A 66 18.52 0.97 -8.72
CA TYR A 66 17.26 0.40 -9.21
C TYR A 66 16.03 1.23 -8.80
N PHE A 67 15.87 1.55 -7.51
CA PHE A 67 14.70 2.30 -7.02
C PHE A 67 14.87 3.83 -7.11
N GLY A 68 16.11 4.32 -7.14
CA GLY A 68 16.39 5.76 -7.16
C GLY A 68 16.03 6.44 -5.84
N LYS A 69 15.16 7.45 -5.92
CA LYS A 69 14.77 8.28 -4.77
C LYS A 69 13.27 8.11 -4.47
N PRO A 70 12.87 8.11 -3.18
CA PRO A 70 11.46 8.04 -2.83
C PRO A 70 10.72 9.28 -3.36
N GLN A 71 9.50 9.06 -3.81
CA GLN A 71 8.57 10.08 -4.25
C GLN A 71 7.39 10.14 -3.30
N LYS A 72 6.78 11.32 -3.19
CA LYS A 72 5.61 11.56 -2.35
C LYS A 72 4.38 11.81 -3.22
N ALA A 73 3.25 11.24 -2.83
CA ALA A 73 1.94 11.56 -3.40
C ALA A 73 1.70 13.07 -3.28
N ILE A 74 1.17 13.67 -4.34
CA ILE A 74 0.83 15.11 -4.38
C ILE A 74 -0.68 15.29 -4.41
N LEU A 75 -1.16 16.47 -4.04
CA LEU A 75 -2.59 16.77 -4.09
C LEU A 75 -3.10 16.67 -5.53
N HIS A 76 -4.31 16.16 -5.71
CA HIS A 76 -4.96 16.07 -7.00
C HIS A 76 -4.99 17.42 -7.74
N SER A 77 -5.35 18.50 -7.03
CA SER A 77 -5.32 19.86 -7.56
C SER A 77 -3.94 20.31 -8.04
N GLU A 78 -2.89 19.95 -7.30
CA GLU A 78 -1.51 20.29 -7.63
C GLU A 78 -1.07 19.53 -8.88
N TRP A 79 -1.36 18.23 -8.97
CA TRP A 79 -1.06 17.42 -10.14
C TRP A 79 -1.75 17.96 -11.40
N CYS A 80 -3.04 18.31 -11.30
CA CYS A 80 -3.80 18.90 -12.41
C CYS A 80 -3.17 20.19 -12.92
N LYS A 81 -2.71 21.07 -12.00
CA LYS A 81 -2.03 22.32 -12.36
C LYS A 81 -0.68 22.06 -13.02
N GLN A 82 0.11 21.11 -12.52
CA GLN A 82 1.43 20.76 -13.07
C GLN A 82 1.35 20.15 -14.47
N ASN A 83 0.27 19.44 -14.78
CA ASN A 83 0.10 18.68 -16.03
C ASN A 83 -0.88 19.32 -17.03
N ASP A 84 -1.37 20.53 -16.73
CA ASP A 84 -2.43 21.22 -17.51
C ASP A 84 -3.65 20.32 -17.80
N ARG A 85 -4.12 19.61 -16.76
CA ARG A 85 -5.24 18.66 -16.82
C ARG A 85 -6.43 19.16 -16.02
N LYS A 86 -7.63 18.83 -16.49
CA LYS A 86 -8.87 19.01 -15.71
C LYS A 86 -8.91 18.00 -14.55
N PRO A 87 -9.52 18.35 -13.40
CA PRO A 87 -9.74 17.40 -12.30
C PRO A 87 -10.46 16.13 -12.76
N PHE A 88 -9.94 14.98 -12.33
CA PHE A 88 -10.59 13.69 -12.56
C PHE A 88 -11.93 13.64 -11.82
N LYS A 89 -12.93 13.04 -12.48
CA LYS A 89 -14.26 12.87 -11.89
C LYS A 89 -14.17 11.97 -10.64
N ASN A 90 -14.86 12.37 -9.57
CA ASN A 90 -14.96 11.63 -8.30
C ASN A 90 -13.65 11.53 -7.49
N ILE A 91 -12.65 12.36 -7.77
CA ILE A 91 -11.45 12.48 -6.93
C ILE A 91 -11.43 13.89 -6.31
N PRO A 92 -11.51 14.02 -4.97
CA PRO A 92 -11.43 15.34 -4.31
C PRO A 92 -10.13 16.07 -4.66
N SER A 93 -10.18 17.41 -4.70
CA SER A 93 -9.03 18.24 -5.11
C SER A 93 -7.88 18.25 -4.09
N ASP A 94 -8.21 17.99 -2.82
CA ASP A 94 -7.34 17.94 -1.66
C ASP A 94 -6.91 16.50 -1.31
N HIS A 95 -7.32 15.51 -2.10
CA HIS A 95 -6.89 14.13 -1.88
C HIS A 95 -5.49 13.92 -2.48
N PRO A 96 -4.53 13.31 -1.76
CA PRO A 96 -3.26 12.88 -2.32
C PRO A 96 -3.47 11.80 -3.39
N ILE A 97 -2.74 11.89 -4.50
CA ILE A 97 -2.80 10.92 -5.59
C ILE A 97 -1.42 10.46 -6.04
N ILE A 98 -1.37 9.23 -6.53
CA ILE A 98 -0.24 8.65 -7.28
C ILE A 98 -0.79 8.28 -8.64
N VAL A 99 -0.33 8.95 -9.70
CA VAL A 99 -0.75 8.66 -11.07
C VAL A 99 0.23 7.66 -11.67
N LEU A 100 -0.29 6.52 -12.11
CA LEU A 100 0.45 5.44 -12.76
C LEU A 100 0.18 5.44 -14.26
N GLU A 101 1.22 5.25 -15.05
CA GLU A 101 1.10 4.99 -16.48
C GLU A 101 0.74 3.51 -16.76
N PRO A 102 0.17 3.18 -17.93
CA PRO A 102 -0.04 1.79 -18.31
C PRO A 102 1.27 0.98 -18.24
N ASN A 103 1.21 -0.19 -17.61
CA ASN A 103 2.36 -1.08 -17.33
C ASN A 103 3.41 -0.55 -16.34
N GLU A 104 3.19 0.63 -15.76
CA GLU A 104 4.10 1.14 -14.74
C GLU A 104 3.98 0.35 -13.43
N ARG A 105 5.13 0.03 -12.83
CA ARG A 105 5.21 -0.55 -11.49
C ARG A 105 5.81 0.41 -10.48
N ILE A 106 5.23 0.38 -9.29
CA ILE A 106 5.75 1.10 -8.13
C ILE A 106 5.95 0.15 -6.95
N LEU A 107 6.98 0.43 -6.16
CA LEU A 107 7.09 -0.09 -4.80
C LEU A 107 6.43 0.92 -3.85
N ALA A 108 5.34 0.51 -3.21
CA ALA A 108 4.61 1.30 -2.23
C ALA A 108 4.54 0.57 -0.89
N HIS A 109 3.97 1.24 0.11
CA HIS A 109 3.77 0.68 1.45
C HIS A 109 2.35 0.99 1.95
N THR A 110 1.92 0.31 3.00
CA THR A 110 0.67 0.63 3.70
C THR A 110 0.84 1.87 4.55
N HIS A 111 -0.21 2.66 4.70
CA HIS A 111 -0.23 3.75 5.67
C HIS A 111 -0.13 3.18 7.09
N GLU A 112 -0.80 2.07 7.34
CA GLU A 112 -0.85 1.42 8.64
C GLU A 112 0.37 0.51 8.84
N PHE A 113 0.92 0.55 10.05
CA PHE A 113 1.80 -0.49 10.56
C PHE A 113 0.94 -1.67 11.02
N ILE A 114 1.00 -2.78 10.28
CA ILE A 114 0.18 -3.96 10.52
C ILE A 114 1.01 -5.24 10.62
N GLY A 115 0.64 -6.11 11.56
CA GLY A 115 1.26 -7.43 11.70
C GLY A 115 0.69 -8.23 12.86
N ILE A 116 1.08 -9.49 12.96
CA ILE A 116 0.70 -10.39 14.04
C ILE A 116 1.95 -10.96 14.72
N LYS A 117 1.91 -11.10 16.04
CA LYS A 117 3.01 -11.71 16.82
C LYS A 117 2.91 -13.24 16.79
N PRO A 118 4.02 -13.98 16.98
CA PRO A 118 3.96 -15.44 17.14
C PRO A 118 2.96 -15.86 18.23
N PRO A 119 2.21 -16.96 18.04
CA PRO A 119 2.30 -17.94 16.95
C PRO A 119 1.47 -17.61 15.69
N GLY A 120 0.94 -16.38 15.55
CA GLY A 120 0.06 -16.01 14.44
C GLY A 120 0.79 -15.82 13.11
N THR A 121 0.04 -15.95 12.01
CA THR A 121 0.47 -15.62 10.64
C THR A 121 -0.60 -14.80 9.93
N THR A 122 -0.20 -14.04 8.92
CA THR A 122 -1.10 -13.20 8.10
C THR A 122 -0.72 -13.30 6.63
N SER A 123 -1.69 -13.10 5.75
CA SER A 123 -1.46 -12.91 4.31
C SER A 123 -2.07 -11.58 3.87
N MET A 124 -1.43 -10.91 2.92
CA MET A 124 -1.95 -9.70 2.28
C MET A 124 -2.59 -10.08 0.94
N GLN A 125 -3.77 -9.56 0.66
CA GLN A 125 -4.55 -9.83 -0.55
C GLN A 125 -5.09 -8.53 -1.13
N SER A 126 -5.25 -8.47 -2.45
CA SER A 126 -5.92 -7.34 -3.09
C SER A 126 -7.42 -7.40 -2.85
N ARG A 127 -8.06 -6.23 -2.75
CA ARG A 127 -9.53 -6.16 -2.70
C ARG A 127 -10.10 -6.52 -4.06
N SER A 128 -11.13 -7.36 -4.10
CA SER A 128 -11.76 -7.84 -5.35
C SER A 128 -12.27 -6.73 -6.28
N THR A 129 -12.50 -5.51 -5.76
CA THR A 129 -12.85 -4.33 -6.56
C THR A 129 -11.70 -3.81 -7.44
N TRP A 130 -10.46 -4.20 -7.17
CA TRP A 130 -9.27 -3.79 -7.93
C TRP A 130 -8.86 -4.82 -8.99
N GLY A 131 -9.13 -6.11 -8.78
CA GLY A 131 -8.73 -7.19 -9.70
C GLY A 131 -9.19 -7.00 -11.15
N PRO A 132 -10.47 -6.65 -11.43
CA PRO A 132 -10.95 -6.46 -12.80
C PRO A 132 -10.52 -5.16 -13.50
N ARG A 133 -9.76 -4.28 -12.83
CA ARG A 133 -9.41 -2.94 -13.35
C ARG A 133 -7.92 -2.78 -13.68
N GLY A 134 -7.13 -3.84 -13.55
CA GLY A 134 -5.67 -3.79 -13.62
C GLY A 134 -5.01 -4.92 -14.42
N GLU A 135 -5.73 -5.56 -15.34
CA GLU A 135 -5.13 -6.38 -16.42
C GLU A 135 -4.86 -5.52 -17.66
#